data_AF-A0A0Q4MZW1-F1
#
_entry.id   AF-A0A0Q4MZW1-F1
#
_cell.length_a   1.000
_cell.length_b   1.000
_cell.length_c   1.000
_cell.angle_alpha   90.00
_cell.angle_beta   90.00
_cell.angle_gamma   90.00
#
_symmetry.space_group_name_H-M   'P 1'
#
loop_
_entity.id
_entity.type
_entity.pdbx_description
1 polymer ?
#
loop_
_entity_poly.entity_id
_entity_poly.type
_entity_poly.pdbx_seq_one_letter_code
_entity_poly.pdbx_strand_id
1 'polypeptide(L)'
;MKLLMGVHRKEFRAWSGGRLDIVKSSGDCFQFFIHSEGATLGVEVGQDEASQIAQQMLDICAFSGQRSALDQLRSSLHLENSLGETLVVQYVNDGEPFREGVRLALAVKGRWDLGESLDFEHHEAKGIASFLQHVEQ
;
A
#
# COMPACT_ATOMS: atom_id res chain seq x y z
N MET A 1 -22.76 24.71 13.88
CA MET A 1 -21.49 24.02 14.25
C MET A 1 -20.98 23.30 13.02
N LYS A 2 -19.88 23.74 12.41
CA LYS A 2 -19.18 22.96 11.37
C LYS A 2 -18.42 21.85 12.09
N LEU A 3 -18.77 20.60 11.83
CA LEU A 3 -18.01 19.44 12.28
C LEU A 3 -16.56 19.60 11.79
N LEU A 4 -15.61 19.53 12.71
CA LEU A 4 -14.19 19.46 12.39
C LEU A 4 -14.00 18.18 11.56
N MET A 5 -13.70 18.34 10.27
CA MET A 5 -13.32 17.21 9.42
C MET A 5 -12.08 16.55 10.05
N GLY A 6 -12.26 15.33 10.54
CA GLY A 6 -11.20 14.58 11.20
C GLY A 6 -10.13 14.23 10.18
N VAL A 7 -8.88 14.53 10.50
CA VAL A 7 -7.75 13.93 9.79
C VAL A 7 -7.69 12.47 10.24
N HIS A 8 -7.93 11.54 9.32
CA HIS A 8 -7.80 10.11 9.60
C HIS A 8 -6.37 9.69 9.32
N ARG A 9 -5.66 9.17 10.33
CA ARG A 9 -4.31 8.65 10.19
C ARG A 9 -4.22 7.25 10.78
N LYS A 10 -3.53 6.35 10.09
CA LYS A 10 -3.20 5.02 10.60
C LYS A 10 -1.80 4.60 10.20
N GLU A 11 -1.08 4.03 11.18
CA GLU A 11 0.25 3.45 11.03
C GLU A 11 0.13 1.94 10.80
N PHE A 12 0.95 1.42 9.89
CA PHE A 12 1.14 -0.01 9.62
C PHE A 12 2.63 -0.32 9.62
N ARG A 13 3.04 -1.35 10.36
CA ARG A 13 4.43 -1.77 10.42
C ARG A 13 4.67 -2.88 9.42
N ALA A 14 5.76 -2.76 8.68
CA ALA A 14 6.19 -3.77 7.73
C ALA A 14 7.07 -4.80 8.43
N TRP A 15 6.96 -6.04 7.99
CA TRP A 15 7.83 -7.14 8.42
C TRP A 15 9.30 -6.86 8.12
N SER A 16 9.59 -6.21 6.99
CA SER A 16 10.95 -5.85 6.57
C SER A 16 11.63 -4.79 7.45
N GLY A 17 10.96 -4.28 8.49
CA GLY A 17 11.54 -3.32 9.45
C GLY A 17 11.21 -1.85 9.17
N GLY A 18 10.42 -1.56 8.12
CA GLY A 18 9.91 -0.22 7.81
C GLY A 18 8.46 0.03 8.29
N ARG A 19 7.90 1.18 7.92
CA ARG A 19 6.55 1.62 8.32
C ARG A 19 5.83 2.36 7.20
N LEU A 20 4.54 2.10 7.06
CA LEU A 20 3.62 2.87 6.23
C LEU A 20 2.66 3.68 7.12
N ASP A 21 2.62 4.99 6.94
CA ASP A 21 1.56 5.85 7.48
C ASP A 21 0.60 6.24 6.35
N ILE A 22 -0.70 6.05 6.54
CA ILE A 22 -1.74 6.51 5.60
C ILE A 22 -2.52 7.63 6.27
N VAL A 23 -2.64 8.76 5.58
CA VAL A 23 -3.35 9.95 6.05
C VAL A 23 -4.41 10.35 5.03
N LYS A 24 -5.66 10.48 5.45
CA LYS A 24 -6.70 11.23 4.71
C LYS A 24 -6.87 12.58 5.40
N SER A 25 -6.46 13.64 4.71
CA SER A 25 -6.78 15.02 5.10
C SER A 25 -8.09 15.44 4.42
N SER A 26 -8.67 16.57 4.83
CA SER A 26 -9.94 17.06 4.28
C SER A 26 -9.86 17.22 2.74
N GLY A 27 -10.51 16.33 2.00
CA GLY A 27 -10.51 16.28 0.54
C GLY A 27 -10.59 14.85 0.00
N ASP A 28 -10.51 14.71 -1.31
CA ASP A 28 -10.67 13.44 -2.04
C ASP A 28 -9.33 12.72 -2.30
N CYS A 29 -8.32 13.00 -1.46
CA CYS A 29 -6.98 12.42 -1.61
C CYS A 29 -6.52 11.68 -0.34
N PHE A 30 -5.62 10.72 -0.53
CA PHE A 30 -4.90 10.00 0.50
C PHE A 30 -3.40 10.24 0.34
N GLN A 31 -2.69 10.33 1.46
CA GLN A 31 -1.24 10.45 1.49
C GLN A 31 -0.64 9.20 2.13
N PHE A 32 0.22 8.51 1.40
CA PHE A 32 0.95 7.31 1.80
C PHE A 32 2.38 7.71 2.11
N PHE A 33 2.81 7.56 3.36
CA PHE A 33 4.19 7.83 3.79
C PHE A 33 4.90 6.52 4.10
N ILE A 34 5.90 6.20 3.30
CA ILE A 34 6.79 5.05 3.49
C ILE A 34 8.02 5.52 4.24
N HIS A 35 8.28 4.90 5.37
CA HIS A 35 9.45 5.14 6.22
C HIS A 35 10.32 3.89 6.23
N SER A 36 11.58 4.04 5.85
CA SER A 36 12.57 2.95 5.84
C SER A 36 13.98 3.53 6.00
N GLU A 37 14.82 2.86 6.80
CA GLU A 37 16.24 3.18 7.09
C GLU A 37 16.65 4.68 7.10
N GLY A 38 15.80 5.54 7.69
CA GLY A 38 16.07 6.99 7.84
C GLY A 38 15.56 7.86 6.68
N ALA A 39 14.98 7.28 5.64
CA ALA A 39 14.27 7.97 4.58
C ALA A 39 12.75 7.99 4.83
N THR A 40 12.08 9.00 4.30
CA THR A 40 10.61 9.07 4.26
C THR A 40 10.18 9.56 2.90
N LEU A 41 9.25 8.85 2.28
CA LEU A 41 8.72 9.16 0.97
C LEU A 41 7.20 9.22 1.05
N GLY A 42 6.62 10.31 0.54
CA GLY A 42 5.19 10.56 0.57
C GLY A 42 4.62 10.54 -0.83
N VAL A 43 3.58 9.73 -1.08
CA VAL A 43 2.82 9.74 -2.32
C VAL A 43 1.40 10.16 -2.02
N GLU A 44 0.91 11.16 -2.72
CA GLU A 44 -0.51 11.52 -2.74
C GLU A 44 -1.21 10.78 -3.89
N VAL A 45 -2.35 10.16 -3.58
CA VAL A 45 -3.21 9.48 -4.53
C VAL A 45 -4.64 9.98 -4.36
N GLY A 46 -5.42 9.98 -5.45
CA GLY A 46 -6.84 10.29 -5.41
C GLY A 46 -7.67 9.19 -4.74
N GLN A 47 -8.93 9.48 -4.44
CA GLN A 47 -9.85 8.52 -3.84
C GLN A 47 -10.06 7.29 -4.73
N ASP A 48 -10.26 7.47 -6.03
CA ASP A 48 -10.45 6.34 -6.97
C ASP A 48 -9.21 5.41 -7.01
N GLU A 49 -8.02 5.99 -6.83
CA GLU A 49 -6.76 5.24 -6.78
C GLU A 49 -6.61 4.51 -5.44
N ALA A 50 -6.99 5.15 -4.33
CA ALA A 50 -7.03 4.51 -3.02
C ALA A 50 -8.02 3.33 -2.98
N SER A 51 -9.19 3.46 -3.62
CA SER A 51 -10.15 2.36 -3.76
C SER A 51 -9.56 1.21 -4.58
N GLN A 52 -8.83 1.51 -5.67
CA GLN A 52 -8.13 0.49 -6.46
C GLN A 52 -7.04 -0.22 -5.66
N ILE A 53 -6.27 0.51 -4.84
CA ILE A 53 -5.30 -0.09 -3.92
C ILE A 53 -6.00 -1.05 -2.97
N ALA A 54 -7.10 -0.63 -2.34
CA ALA A 54 -7.84 -1.47 -1.40
C ALA A 54 -8.36 -2.75 -2.07
N GLN A 55 -8.97 -2.63 -3.25
CA GLN A 55 -9.46 -3.80 -4.00
C GLN A 55 -8.30 -4.73 -4.39
N GLN A 56 -7.19 -4.17 -4.88
CA GLN A 56 -6.03 -4.98 -5.26
C GLN A 56 -5.43 -5.73 -4.07
N MET A 57 -5.34 -5.08 -2.90
CA MET A 57 -4.89 -5.74 -1.66
C MET A 57 -5.81 -6.89 -1.27
N LEU A 58 -7.14 -6.70 -1.36
CA LEU A 58 -8.11 -7.75 -1.06
C LEU A 58 -8.03 -8.90 -2.05
N ASP A 59 -7.87 -8.63 -3.34
CA ASP A 59 -7.75 -9.67 -4.38
C ASP A 59 -6.49 -10.51 -4.18
N ILE A 60 -5.40 -9.86 -3.78
CA ILE A 60 -4.16 -10.56 -3.44
C ILE A 60 -4.36 -11.40 -2.16
N CYS A 61 -5.05 -10.86 -1.15
CA CYS A 61 -5.39 -11.56 0.09
C CYS A 61 -6.48 -12.65 -0.05
N ALA A 62 -7.28 -12.66 -1.11
CA ALA A 62 -8.27 -13.71 -1.32
C ALA A 62 -7.62 -14.99 -1.87
N PHE A 63 -6.38 -14.91 -2.32
CA PHE A 63 -5.73 -16.00 -3.01
C PHE A 63 -5.11 -17.02 -2.06
N SER A 64 -5.30 -18.31 -2.38
CA SER A 64 -4.63 -19.43 -1.71
C SER A 64 -3.93 -20.28 -2.77
N GLY A 65 -2.61 -20.15 -2.88
CA GLY A 65 -1.80 -20.94 -3.82
C GLY A 65 -0.55 -20.23 -4.33
N GLN A 66 0.21 -20.91 -5.19
CA GLN A 66 1.33 -20.33 -5.94
C GLN A 66 0.81 -19.67 -7.23
N ARG A 67 1.18 -18.40 -7.47
CA ARG A 67 0.98 -17.72 -8.77
C ARG A 67 2.22 -17.86 -9.64
N SER A 68 2.04 -18.07 -10.93
CA SER A 68 3.14 -17.95 -11.90
C SER A 68 3.67 -16.50 -11.89
N ALA A 69 4.95 -16.28 -12.17
CA ALA A 69 5.53 -14.92 -12.21
C ALA A 69 4.73 -13.95 -13.10
N LEU A 70 4.08 -14.47 -14.15
CA LEU A 70 3.25 -13.72 -15.08
C LEU A 70 1.91 -13.30 -14.45
N ASP A 71 1.35 -14.13 -13.56
CA ASP A 71 0.15 -13.80 -12.78
C ASP A 71 0.46 -12.84 -11.62
N GLN A 72 1.71 -12.82 -11.13
CA GLN A 72 2.18 -11.87 -10.12
C GLN A 72 2.32 -10.46 -10.71
N LEU A 73 2.95 -10.35 -11.89
CA LEU A 73 3.05 -9.11 -12.66
C LEU A 73 1.67 -8.54 -13.03
N ARG A 74 0.74 -9.39 -13.48
CA ARG A 74 -0.64 -8.96 -13.79
C ARG A 74 -1.44 -8.52 -12.58
N SER A 75 -1.09 -8.98 -11.38
CA SER A 75 -1.70 -8.52 -10.12
C SER A 75 -1.00 -7.31 -9.50
N SER A 76 0.00 -6.74 -10.18
CA SER A 76 0.63 -5.51 -9.71
C SER A 76 -0.16 -4.29 -10.18
N LEU A 77 -0.47 -3.40 -9.25
CA LEU A 77 -1.04 -2.09 -9.50
C LEU A 77 0.08 -1.06 -9.47
N HIS A 78 0.14 -0.22 -10.49
CA HIS A 78 1.13 0.86 -10.61
C HIS A 78 0.35 2.16 -10.73
N LEU A 79 0.56 3.08 -9.79
CA LEU A 79 -0.11 4.37 -9.73
C LEU A 79 0.94 5.46 -9.72
N GLU A 80 0.87 6.41 -10.65
CA GLU A 80 1.81 7.52 -10.73
C GLU A 80 1.13 8.81 -10.28
N ASN A 81 1.73 9.53 -9.32
CA ASN A 81 1.22 10.82 -8.89
C ASN A 81 1.66 11.96 -9.82
N SER A 82 1.15 13.17 -9.59
CA SER A 82 1.46 14.35 -10.41
C SER A 82 2.94 14.79 -10.38
N LEU A 83 3.75 14.22 -9.48
CA LEU A 83 5.17 14.49 -9.35
C LEU A 83 6.03 13.44 -10.11
N GLY A 84 5.40 12.47 -10.77
CA GLY A 84 6.07 11.36 -11.45
C GLY A 84 6.57 10.28 -10.51
N GLU A 85 6.02 10.21 -9.29
CA GLU A 85 6.34 9.18 -8.31
C GLU A 85 5.37 8.02 -8.47
N THR A 86 5.88 6.81 -8.70
CA THR A 86 5.03 5.63 -8.94
C THR A 86 4.91 4.77 -7.68
N LEU A 87 3.72 4.70 -7.08
CA LEU A 87 3.36 3.69 -6.10
C LEU A 87 3.08 2.35 -6.78
N VAL A 88 3.85 1.34 -6.42
CA VAL A 88 3.61 -0.04 -6.86
C VAL A 88 3.00 -0.84 -5.72
N VAL A 89 1.94 -1.57 -5.98
CA VAL A 89 1.36 -2.59 -5.09
C VAL A 89 1.45 -3.91 -5.81
N GLN A 90 2.27 -4.84 -5.33
CA GLN A 90 2.48 -6.12 -6.00
C GLN A 90 2.44 -7.29 -5.01
N TYR A 91 2.02 -8.44 -5.52
CA TYR A 91 2.18 -9.71 -4.81
C TYR A 91 3.61 -10.24 -4.97
N VAL A 92 4.24 -10.61 -3.87
CA VAL A 92 5.54 -11.28 -3.84
C VAL A 92 5.40 -12.64 -3.15
N ASN A 93 5.98 -13.68 -3.76
CA ASN A 93 6.05 -15.04 -3.21
C ASN A 93 7.46 -15.60 -3.42
N ASP A 94 8.23 -15.64 -2.34
CA ASP A 94 9.64 -16.07 -2.36
C ASP A 94 9.81 -17.59 -2.22
N GLY A 95 8.73 -18.37 -2.36
CA GLY A 95 8.79 -19.83 -2.38
C GLY A 95 8.91 -20.49 -1.01
N GLU A 96 8.81 -19.75 0.09
CA GLU A 96 8.74 -20.34 1.43
C GLU A 96 7.32 -20.88 1.74
N PRO A 97 7.19 -22.07 2.35
CA PRO A 97 5.90 -22.64 2.74
C PRO A 97 5.25 -21.76 3.81
N PHE A 98 4.24 -21.02 3.38
CA PHE A 98 3.52 -19.98 4.11
C PHE A 98 3.23 -20.28 5.59
N ARG A 99 3.48 -19.27 6.44
CA ARG A 99 2.78 -19.07 7.73
C ARG A 99 1.76 -17.92 7.69
N GLU A 100 1.25 -17.60 6.50
CA GLU A 100 0.36 -16.47 6.14
C GLU A 100 1.14 -15.20 5.75
N GLY A 101 0.90 -14.66 4.54
CA GLY A 101 1.62 -13.48 4.10
C GLY A 101 1.47 -13.16 2.62
N VAL A 102 0.63 -12.19 2.30
CA VAL A 102 0.76 -11.44 1.05
C VAL A 102 1.92 -10.48 1.25
N ARG A 103 3.10 -10.76 0.69
CA ARG A 103 4.17 -9.75 0.66
C ARG A 103 3.78 -8.69 -0.35
N LEU A 104 3.40 -7.54 0.18
CA LEU A 104 3.02 -6.37 -0.57
C LEU A 104 4.20 -5.44 -0.61
N ALA A 105 4.92 -5.37 -1.73
CA ALA A 105 5.96 -4.38 -1.90
C ALA A 105 5.32 -3.04 -2.28
N LEU A 106 5.40 -2.06 -1.38
CA LEU A 106 5.17 -0.65 -1.71
C LEU A 106 6.51 -0.05 -2.08
N ALA A 107 6.70 0.17 -3.38
CA ALA A 107 7.85 0.90 -3.91
C ALA A 107 7.35 2.22 -4.46
N VAL A 108 8.12 3.28 -4.25
CA VAL A 108 7.89 4.57 -4.89
C VAL A 108 9.08 4.83 -5.80
N LYS A 109 8.85 4.76 -7.10
CA LYS A 109 9.88 5.03 -8.11
C LYS A 109 9.84 6.50 -8.49
N GLY A 110 10.96 7.19 -8.36
CA GLY A 110 11.07 8.63 -8.62
C GLY A 110 12.52 9.09 -8.68
N ARG A 111 12.76 10.40 -8.55
CA ARG A 111 14.09 11.02 -8.67
C ARG A 111 15.12 10.53 -7.64
N TRP A 112 14.63 9.83 -6.60
CA TRP A 112 15.37 9.21 -5.51
C TRP A 112 14.88 7.76 -5.43
N ASP A 113 15.33 6.91 -6.34
CA ASP A 113 15.00 5.49 -6.32
C ASP A 113 15.58 4.88 -5.04
N LEU A 114 14.73 4.70 -4.01
CA LEU A 114 15.17 4.11 -2.75
C LEU A 114 15.48 2.62 -2.93
N GLY A 115 14.98 1.97 -4.00
CA GLY A 115 15.11 0.52 -4.18
C GLY A 115 14.49 -0.30 -3.05
N GLU A 116 13.72 0.34 -2.16
CA GLU A 116 13.20 -0.27 -0.94
C GLU A 116 11.72 -0.61 -1.07
N SER A 117 11.38 -1.82 -0.67
CA SER A 117 10.00 -2.31 -0.54
C SER A 117 9.69 -2.56 0.92
N LEU A 118 8.58 -2.02 1.40
CA LEU A 118 7.97 -2.53 2.63
C LEU A 118 7.37 -3.88 2.33
N ASP A 119 7.58 -4.88 3.19
CA ASP A 119 6.90 -6.17 3.08
C ASP A 119 5.85 -6.27 4.19
N PHE A 120 4.59 -6.47 3.81
CA PHE A 120 3.51 -6.73 4.76
C PHE A 120 3.19 -8.23 4.80
N GLU A 121 2.61 -8.73 5.89
CA GLU A 121 1.91 -10.00 5.87
C GLU A 121 0.44 -9.77 5.48
N HIS A 122 -0.29 -10.88 5.39
CA HIS A 122 -1.68 -10.90 4.96
C HIS A 122 -2.60 -10.10 5.87
N HIS A 123 -2.36 -10.16 7.18
CA HIS A 123 -3.21 -9.53 8.16
C HIS A 123 -3.00 -8.01 8.18
N GLU A 124 -1.77 -7.50 7.97
CA GLU A 124 -1.55 -6.06 7.78
C GLU A 124 -2.14 -5.57 6.46
N ALA A 125 -1.97 -6.31 5.36
CA ALA A 125 -2.55 -5.96 4.05
C ALA A 125 -4.09 -5.83 4.13
N LYS A 126 -4.76 -6.77 4.81
CA LYS A 126 -6.21 -6.67 5.10
C LYS A 126 -6.54 -5.45 5.97
N GLY A 127 -5.70 -5.15 6.96
CA GLY A 127 -5.87 -3.99 7.83
C GLY A 127 -5.74 -2.66 7.09
N ILE A 128 -4.87 -2.58 6.08
CA ILE A 128 -4.69 -1.43 5.18
C ILE A 128 -5.93 -1.27 4.30
N ALA A 129 -6.34 -2.33 3.58
CA ALA A 129 -7.52 -2.29 2.72
C ALA A 129 -8.79 -1.90 3.49
N SER A 130 -8.97 -2.47 4.69
CA SER A 130 -10.11 -2.13 5.56
C SER A 130 -10.10 -0.67 5.99
N PHE A 131 -8.92 -0.10 6.26
CA PHE A 131 -8.79 1.32 6.62
C PHE A 131 -9.16 2.23 5.45
N LEU A 132 -8.63 1.96 4.26
CA LEU A 132 -8.93 2.74 3.05
C LEU A 132 -10.44 2.75 2.76
N GLN A 133 -11.09 1.58 2.79
CA GLN A 133 -12.54 1.46 2.56
C GLN A 133 -13.40 2.13 3.66
N HIS A 134 -12.97 2.10 4.92
CA HIS A 134 -13.75 2.72 6.01
C HIS A 134 -13.68 4.24 5.99
N VAL A 135 -12.53 4.78 5.61
CA VAL A 135 -12.25 6.22 5.65
C VAL A 135 -12.78 6.94 4.39
N GLU A 136 -13.26 6.18 3.40
CA GLU A 136 -14.04 6.66 2.25
C GLU A 136 -15.54 6.90 2.56
N GLN A 137 -16.09 6.30 3.62
CA GLN A 137 -17.51 6.38 4.00
C GLN A 137 -17.82 7.57 4.91
#